data_AF-A0A109UYF8-F1
#
_entry.id   AF-A0A109UYF8-F1
#
_cell.length_a   1.000
_cell.length_b   1.000
_cell.length_c   1.000
_cell.angle_alpha   90.00
_cell.angle_beta   90.00
_cell.angle_gamma   90.00
#
_symmetry.space_group_name_H-M   'P 1'
#
loop_
_entity.id
_entity.type
_entity.pdbx_description
1 polymer ?
#
loop_
_entity_poly.entity_id
_entity_poly.type
_entity_poly.pdbx_seq_one_letter_code
_entity_poly.pdbx_strand_id
1 'polypeptide(L)'
;MGLEEIQERLKKLKKERVKLSIANRKEIVKEEKLKSSDGKPQVYSMDYQPEGSKDIEDETHSSRLLNYNISEYEKWEAKEKSKRKFMDGADASDVAYLTYNNGLKQLQKSERLPKGKVTKGMISQSGKLLLKDDKDLVDNLADTLENSSRERYLKRKKKMESKAGKSTVLDQAINEKNKQFNDKLASQFKKLDS
;
A
#
# COMPACT_ATOMS: atom_id res chain seq x y z
N MET A 1 25.96 29.18 10.61
CA MET A 1 25.06 28.87 11.75
C MET A 1 25.94 28.57 12.94
N GLY A 2 25.84 29.39 13.97
CA GLY A 2 26.68 29.30 15.16
C GLY A 2 26.30 28.11 16.05
N LEU A 3 27.25 27.64 16.85
CA LEU A 3 27.03 26.54 17.80
C LEU A 3 25.94 26.92 18.83
N GLU A 4 25.91 28.19 19.25
CA GLU A 4 24.88 28.74 20.14
C GLU A 4 23.47 28.65 19.53
N GLU A 5 23.31 28.96 18.24
CA GLU A 5 22.00 28.93 17.56
C GLU A 5 21.41 27.51 17.53
N ILE A 6 22.27 26.51 17.33
CA ILE A 6 21.89 25.09 17.34
C ILE A 6 21.46 24.68 18.75
N GLN A 7 22.19 25.12 19.78
CA GLN A 7 21.87 24.81 21.17
C GLN A 7 20.53 25.43 21.60
N GLU A 8 20.23 26.64 21.15
CA GLU A 8 18.93 27.28 21.40
C GLU A 8 17.77 26.56 20.70
N ARG A 9 17.94 26.17 19.43
CA ARG A 9 16.92 25.40 18.71
C ARG A 9 16.64 24.06 19.39
N LEU A 10 17.68 23.38 19.86
CA LEU A 10 17.54 22.11 20.58
C LEU A 10 16.78 22.30 21.91
N LYS A 11 17.05 23.39 22.65
CA LYS A 11 16.29 23.74 23.86
C LYS A 11 14.81 24.04 23.54
N LYS A 12 14.51 24.74 22.44
CA LYS A 12 13.12 25.01 21.99
C LYS A 12 12.39 23.71 21.64
N LEU A 13 13.01 22.84 20.84
CA LEU A 13 12.43 21.54 20.48
C LEU A 13 12.16 20.64 21.68
N LYS A 14 13.07 20.63 22.67
CA LYS A 14 12.83 19.90 23.94
C LYS A 14 11.61 20.44 24.69
N LYS A 15 11.42 21.75 24.74
CA LYS A 15 10.23 22.37 25.36
C LYS A 15 8.95 22.02 24.60
N GLU A 16 8.99 22.03 23.27
CA GLU A 16 7.83 21.66 22.45
C GLU A 16 7.45 20.18 22.60
N ARG A 17 8.43 19.28 22.64
CA ARG A 17 8.19 17.85 22.89
C ARG A 17 7.42 17.63 24.19
N VAL A 18 7.81 18.33 25.27
CA VAL A 18 7.13 18.21 26.57
C VAL A 18 5.71 18.78 26.50
N LYS A 19 5.52 19.93 25.84
CA LYS A 19 4.19 20.52 25.63
C LYS A 19 3.25 19.57 24.86
N LEU A 20 3.73 18.98 23.76
CA LEU A 20 2.97 18.01 22.96
C LEU A 20 2.65 16.75 23.77
N SER A 21 3.59 16.24 24.55
CA SER A 21 3.34 15.08 25.43
C SER A 21 2.25 15.36 26.47
N ILE A 22 2.20 16.58 27.03
CA ILE A 22 1.15 16.99 27.98
C ILE A 22 -0.20 17.15 27.26
N ALA A 23 -0.21 17.73 26.05
CA ALA A 23 -1.42 17.90 25.25
C ALA A 23 -2.04 16.54 24.89
N ASN A 24 -1.25 15.60 24.38
CA ASN A 24 -1.72 14.26 24.05
C ASN A 24 -2.26 13.53 25.29
N ARG A 25 -1.61 13.67 26.46
CA ARG A 25 -2.12 13.06 27.69
C ARG A 25 -3.45 13.66 28.13
N LYS A 26 -3.68 14.96 27.91
CA LYS A 26 -4.97 15.61 28.20
C LYS A 26 -6.06 15.16 27.22
N GLU A 27 -5.74 14.97 25.94
CA GLU A 27 -6.68 14.45 24.95
C GLU A 27 -7.10 13.02 25.26
N ILE A 28 -6.16 12.13 25.60
CA ILE A 28 -6.46 10.75 26.02
C ILE A 28 -7.41 10.73 27.22
N VAL A 29 -7.17 11.55 28.24
CA VAL A 29 -8.06 11.64 29.41
C VAL A 29 -9.44 12.21 29.05
N LYS A 30 -9.54 13.13 28.08
CA LYS A 30 -10.83 13.62 27.58
C LYS A 30 -11.59 12.53 26.82
N GLU A 31 -10.90 11.76 25.98
CA GLU A 31 -11.49 10.62 25.26
C GLU A 31 -11.97 9.53 26.21
N GLU A 32 -11.18 9.19 27.23
CA GLU A 32 -11.58 8.22 28.26
C GLU A 32 -12.82 8.69 29.03
N LYS A 33 -12.91 9.98 29.36
CA LYS A 33 -14.09 10.56 30.00
C LYS A 33 -15.32 10.53 29.11
N LEU A 34 -15.18 10.85 27.83
CA LEU A 34 -16.27 10.78 26.84
C LEU A 34 -16.77 9.34 26.65
N LYS A 35 -15.85 8.37 26.53
CA LYS A 35 -16.19 6.94 26.48
C LYS A 35 -16.87 6.43 27.75
N SER A 36 -16.55 7.02 28.90
CA SER A 36 -17.16 6.66 30.20
C SER A 36 -18.52 7.34 30.39
N SER A 37 -18.75 8.52 29.81
CA SER A 37 -20.03 9.24 29.89
C SER A 37 -21.08 8.71 28.91
N ASP A 38 -20.67 8.15 27.78
CA ASP A 38 -21.57 7.49 26.80
C ASP A 38 -22.08 6.10 27.25
N GLY A 39 -21.73 5.66 28.47
CA GLY A 39 -22.14 4.36 29.02
C GLY A 39 -23.57 4.30 29.60
N LYS A 40 -24.33 5.41 29.61
CA LYS A 40 -25.75 5.41 29.96
C LYS A 40 -26.56 6.00 28.81
N PRO A 41 -27.46 5.24 28.17
CA PRO A 41 -28.35 5.80 27.17
C PRO A 41 -29.23 6.86 27.83
N GLN A 42 -29.27 8.05 27.23
CA GLN A 42 -30.22 9.09 27.59
C GLN A 42 -31.61 8.58 27.20
N VAL A 43 -32.39 8.14 28.18
CA VAL A 43 -33.77 7.68 27.99
C VAL A 43 -34.63 8.91 27.67
N TYR A 44 -35.05 9.02 26.41
CA TYR A 44 -36.12 9.94 26.02
C TYR A 44 -37.42 9.41 26.62
N SER A 45 -38.05 10.19 27.50
CA SER A 45 -39.44 9.94 27.91
C SER A 45 -40.34 10.22 26.72
N MET A 46 -40.94 9.17 26.16
CA MET A 46 -41.95 9.27 25.12
C MET A 46 -43.26 9.75 25.75
N ASP A 47 -43.51 11.06 25.73
CA ASP A 47 -44.88 11.55 25.82
C ASP A 47 -45.60 11.10 24.55
N TYR A 48 -46.57 10.22 24.76
CA TYR A 48 -47.33 9.55 23.73
C TYR A 48 -48.29 10.55 23.06
N GLN A 49 -48.00 10.92 21.82
CA GLN A 49 -49.02 11.43 20.89
C GLN A 49 -49.02 10.52 19.64
N PRO A 50 -50.12 9.81 19.36
CA PRO A 50 -50.24 9.03 18.14
C PRO A 50 -50.75 9.96 17.06
N GLU A 51 -50.06 10.05 15.92
CA GLU A 51 -50.67 10.26 14.59
C GLU A 51 -49.58 10.16 13.51
N GLY A 52 -49.90 9.43 12.43
CA GLY A 52 -49.24 9.61 11.14
C GLY A 52 -48.22 8.54 10.75
N SER A 53 -48.73 7.42 10.25
CA SER A 53 -48.03 6.48 9.37
C SER A 53 -47.24 7.19 8.27
N LYS A 54 -45.91 7.06 8.27
CA LYS A 54 -45.06 7.20 7.08
C LYS A 54 -43.91 6.20 7.13
N ASP A 55 -44.05 5.19 6.29
CA ASP A 55 -43.02 4.50 5.49
C ASP A 55 -41.60 4.49 6.06
N ILE A 56 -41.25 3.35 6.66
CA ILE A 56 -39.87 2.95 6.95
C ILE A 56 -39.29 2.39 5.64
N GLU A 57 -38.75 3.26 4.79
CA GLU A 57 -37.88 2.84 3.69
C GLU A 57 -36.55 3.61 3.74
N ASP A 58 -35.46 2.84 3.84
CA ASP A 58 -34.10 3.16 3.36
C ASP A 58 -33.26 4.30 3.99
N GLU A 59 -33.02 4.26 5.29
CA GLU A 59 -31.98 5.11 5.93
C GLU A 59 -30.65 4.40 6.31
N THR A 60 -30.34 3.22 5.76
CA THR A 60 -29.15 2.45 6.21
C THR A 60 -27.87 2.60 5.39
N HIS A 61 -27.89 3.32 4.27
CA HIS A 61 -26.68 3.52 3.45
C HIS A 61 -26.08 4.92 3.49
N SER A 62 -26.90 5.96 3.69
CA SER A 62 -26.43 7.35 3.81
C SER A 62 -25.72 7.63 5.15
N SER A 63 -26.26 7.07 6.24
CA SER A 63 -25.80 7.33 7.62
C SER A 63 -24.47 6.65 8.00
N ARG A 64 -23.99 5.67 7.21
CA ARG A 64 -22.68 5.02 7.42
C ARG A 64 -21.50 5.78 6.81
N LEU A 65 -21.75 6.78 5.96
CA LEU A 65 -20.68 7.52 5.27
C LEU A 65 -19.89 8.45 6.20
N LEU A 66 -20.41 8.79 7.39
CA LEU A 66 -19.81 9.79 8.28
C LEU A 66 -19.08 9.21 9.51
N ASN A 67 -19.12 7.89 9.72
CA ASN A 67 -18.55 7.25 10.92
C ASN A 67 -17.46 6.23 10.59
N TYR A 68 -16.50 6.58 9.73
CA TYR A 68 -15.32 5.74 9.56
C TYR A 68 -14.43 5.85 10.80
N ASN A 69 -14.13 4.73 11.43
CA ASN A 69 -13.03 4.67 12.39
C ASN A 69 -11.71 4.88 11.63
N ILE A 70 -10.68 5.45 12.26
CA ILE A 70 -9.36 5.72 11.65
C ILE A 70 -8.80 4.44 10.99
N SER A 71 -8.97 3.28 11.63
CA SER A 71 -8.56 1.99 11.07
C SER A 71 -9.33 1.55 9.81
N GLU A 72 -10.59 1.99 9.66
CA GLU A 72 -11.40 1.73 8.47
C GLU A 72 -11.02 2.67 7.34
N TYR A 73 -10.72 3.93 7.66
CA TYR A 73 -10.17 4.89 6.71
C TYR A 73 -8.83 4.42 6.14
N GLU A 74 -7.90 3.94 6.99
CA GLU A 74 -6.62 3.38 6.53
C GLU A 74 -6.80 2.17 5.62
N LYS A 75 -7.76 1.29 5.95
CA LYS A 75 -8.10 0.12 5.11
C LYS A 75 -8.74 0.54 3.78
N TRP A 76 -9.62 1.55 3.80
CA TRP A 76 -10.21 2.11 2.60
C TRP A 76 -9.15 2.78 1.73
N GLU A 77 -8.29 3.62 2.31
CA GLU A 77 -7.21 4.32 1.61
C GLU A 77 -6.21 3.31 1.00
N ALA A 78 -5.87 2.23 1.72
CA ALA A 78 -5.04 1.15 1.20
C ALA A 78 -5.72 0.40 0.03
N LYS A 79 -7.05 0.21 0.07
CA LYS A 79 -7.83 -0.37 -1.03
C LYS A 79 -7.89 0.59 -2.23
N GLU A 80 -8.12 1.87 -2.00
CA GLU A 80 -8.20 2.92 -3.01
C GLU A 80 -6.85 3.08 -3.72
N LYS A 81 -5.75 3.18 -2.95
CA LYS A 81 -4.37 3.16 -3.46
C LYS A 81 -4.06 1.87 -4.22
N SER A 82 -4.66 0.73 -3.85
CA SER A 82 -4.51 -0.53 -4.59
C SER A 82 -5.26 -0.55 -5.92
N LYS A 83 -6.39 0.14 -6.03
CA LYS A 83 -7.16 0.28 -7.28
C LYS A 83 -6.48 1.22 -8.27
N ARG A 84 -5.78 2.26 -7.78
CA ARG A 84 -5.01 3.20 -8.62
C ARG A 84 -3.72 2.62 -9.22
N LYS A 85 -3.33 1.39 -8.88
CA LYS A 85 -1.98 0.81 -9.17
C LYS A 85 -1.64 0.56 -10.64
N PHE A 86 -2.56 0.77 -11.57
CA PHE A 86 -2.30 0.52 -12.99
C PHE A 86 -2.85 1.63 -13.89
N MET A 87 -2.83 2.88 -13.42
CA MET A 87 -2.99 3.99 -14.35
C MET A 87 -1.74 4.07 -15.24
N ASP A 88 -1.99 4.15 -16.55
CA ASP A 88 -0.97 4.25 -17.58
C ASP A 88 -0.12 5.51 -17.31
N GLY A 89 1.22 5.36 -17.19
CA GLY A 89 2.13 6.48 -16.89
C GLY A 89 2.57 6.64 -15.43
N ALA A 90 2.46 5.61 -14.58
CA ALA A 90 2.98 5.66 -13.21
C ALA A 90 4.49 6.01 -13.17
N ASP A 91 4.89 6.89 -12.25
CA ASP A 91 6.28 7.26 -12.04
C ASP A 91 7.12 6.03 -11.63
N ALA A 92 8.37 5.98 -12.08
CA ALA A 92 9.28 4.87 -11.79
C ALA A 92 9.51 4.71 -10.28
N SER A 93 9.45 5.80 -9.53
CA SER A 93 9.57 5.83 -8.07
C SER A 93 8.41 5.05 -7.40
N ASP A 94 7.17 5.31 -7.83
CA ASP A 94 5.98 4.62 -7.34
C ASP A 94 5.99 3.13 -7.70
N VAL A 95 6.43 2.79 -8.91
CA VAL A 95 6.58 1.39 -9.33
C VAL A 95 7.63 0.67 -8.46
N ALA A 96 8.76 1.32 -8.16
CA ALA A 96 9.78 0.77 -7.27
C ALA A 96 9.24 0.56 -5.85
N TYR A 97 8.51 1.54 -5.29
CA TYR A 97 7.91 1.42 -3.97
C TYR A 97 6.87 0.30 -3.90
N LEU A 98 6.03 0.16 -4.92
CA LEU A 98 5.02 -0.88 -4.99
C LEU A 98 5.63 -2.27 -5.15
N THR A 99 6.66 -2.41 -5.99
CA THR A 99 7.37 -3.69 -6.17
C THR A 99 8.11 -4.10 -4.90
N TYR A 100 8.74 -3.16 -4.20
CA TYR A 100 9.35 -3.38 -2.88
C TYR A 100 8.33 -3.88 -1.85
N ASN A 101 7.20 -3.18 -1.70
CA ASN A 101 6.15 -3.56 -0.77
C ASN A 101 5.53 -4.92 -1.09
N ASN A 102 5.39 -5.26 -2.37
CA ASN A 102 4.93 -6.58 -2.77
C ASN A 102 5.96 -7.66 -2.39
N GLY A 103 7.26 -7.39 -2.56
CA GLY A 103 8.34 -8.26 -2.10
C GLY A 103 8.29 -8.51 -0.59
N LEU A 104 8.14 -7.45 0.22
CA LEU A 104 7.98 -7.57 1.68
C LEU A 104 6.79 -8.43 2.07
N LYS A 105 5.63 -8.26 1.41
CA LYS A 105 4.45 -9.07 1.68
C LYS A 105 4.66 -10.54 1.31
N GLN A 106 5.41 -10.82 0.26
CA GLN A 106 5.75 -12.19 -0.11
C GLN A 106 6.67 -12.83 0.93
N LEU A 107 7.70 -12.11 1.38
CA LEU A 107 8.61 -12.54 2.46
C LEU A 107 7.86 -12.80 3.78
N GLN A 108 6.87 -11.99 4.13
CA GLN A 108 6.05 -12.19 5.33
C GLN A 108 5.11 -13.39 5.24
N LYS A 109 4.64 -13.74 4.03
CA LYS A 109 3.72 -14.87 3.80
C LYS A 109 4.44 -16.21 3.74
N SER A 110 5.71 -16.22 3.37
CA SER A 110 6.53 -17.43 3.38
C SER A 110 6.85 -17.81 4.82
N GLU A 111 6.03 -18.70 5.39
CA GLU A 111 6.25 -19.38 6.69
C GLU A 111 7.59 -20.12 6.78
N ARG A 112 8.25 -20.32 5.63
CA ARG A 112 9.52 -21.04 5.49
C ARG A 112 10.77 -20.20 5.73
N LEU A 113 10.69 -18.88 5.97
CA LEU A 113 11.92 -18.15 6.28
C LEU A 113 12.39 -18.50 7.70
N PRO A 114 13.57 -19.12 7.85
CA PRO A 114 14.17 -19.22 9.17
C PRO A 114 14.36 -17.81 9.72
N LYS A 115 14.06 -17.62 11.00
CA LYS A 115 14.34 -16.35 11.69
C LYS A 115 15.85 -16.16 11.72
N GLY A 116 16.37 -15.45 10.73
CA GLY A 116 17.79 -15.14 10.60
C GLY A 116 18.28 -14.39 11.83
N LYS A 117 19.49 -14.71 12.28
CA LYS A 117 20.19 -13.89 13.28
C LYS A 117 20.80 -12.71 12.54
N VAL A 118 20.59 -11.50 13.08
CA VAL A 118 21.27 -10.31 12.55
C VAL A 118 22.76 -10.46 12.82
N THR A 119 23.53 -10.60 11.74
CA THR A 119 24.98 -10.74 11.75
C THR A 119 25.60 -9.35 11.81
N LYS A 120 26.48 -9.14 12.79
CA LYS A 120 27.24 -7.88 12.87
C LYS A 120 28.41 -7.98 11.89
N GLY A 121 28.41 -7.13 10.88
CA GLY A 121 29.54 -7.00 9.96
C GLY A 121 30.80 -6.53 10.69
N MET A 122 31.96 -7.06 10.33
CA MET A 122 33.27 -6.59 10.82
C MET A 122 34.01 -5.90 9.69
N ILE A 123 34.71 -4.80 10.00
CA ILE A 123 35.59 -4.14 9.04
C ILE A 123 36.96 -4.82 9.12
N SER A 124 37.39 -5.40 8.01
CA SER A 124 38.73 -5.97 7.84
C SER A 124 39.80 -4.88 7.97
N GLN A 125 41.02 -5.27 8.35
CA GLN A 125 42.19 -4.39 8.31
C GLN A 125 42.44 -3.76 6.93
N SER A 126 41.95 -4.40 5.85
CA SER A 126 41.98 -3.87 4.49
C SER A 126 40.87 -2.85 4.18
N GLY A 127 40.07 -2.44 5.16
CA GLY A 127 38.91 -1.54 4.99
C GLY A 127 37.67 -2.19 4.37
N LYS A 128 37.67 -3.51 4.12
CA LYS A 128 36.53 -4.23 3.53
C LYS A 128 35.53 -4.65 4.61
N LEU A 129 34.23 -4.45 4.36
CA LEU A 129 33.17 -4.97 5.23
C LEU A 129 33.00 -6.47 4.98
N LEU A 130 33.17 -7.28 6.01
CA LEU A 130 32.91 -8.72 5.99
C LEU A 130 31.58 -8.98 6.72
N LEU A 131 30.54 -9.30 5.95
CA LEU A 131 29.28 -9.87 6.46
C LEU A 131 29.35 -11.39 6.34
N LYS A 132 29.09 -12.09 7.45
CA LYS A 132 28.91 -13.55 7.45
C LYS A 132 27.42 -13.82 7.61
N ASP A 133 26.71 -13.92 6.50
CA ASP A 133 25.28 -14.21 6.51
C ASP A 133 25.00 -15.71 6.51
N ASP A 134 23.76 -16.04 6.85
CA ASP A 134 23.26 -17.40 6.82
C ASP A 134 23.15 -17.89 5.36
N LYS A 135 23.80 -19.00 5.04
CA LYS A 135 23.85 -19.53 3.66
C LYS A 135 22.46 -19.94 3.19
N ASP A 136 21.66 -20.52 4.07
CA ASP A 136 20.31 -20.97 3.74
C ASP A 136 19.43 -19.79 3.33
N LEU A 137 19.60 -18.61 3.95
CA LEU A 137 18.86 -17.40 3.56
C LEU A 137 19.30 -16.84 2.21
N VAL A 138 20.60 -16.93 1.91
CA VAL A 138 21.15 -16.50 0.60
C VAL A 138 20.66 -17.44 -0.51
N ASP A 139 20.64 -18.73 -0.27
CA ASP A 139 20.16 -19.72 -1.24
C ASP A 139 18.65 -19.56 -1.49
N ASN A 140 17.85 -19.37 -0.42
CA ASN A 140 16.43 -19.04 -0.55
C ASN A 140 16.21 -17.74 -1.35
N LEU A 141 17.07 -16.72 -1.16
CA LEU A 141 17.00 -15.49 -1.95
C LEU A 141 17.27 -15.77 -3.44
N ALA A 142 18.30 -16.56 -3.76
CA ALA A 142 18.60 -16.95 -5.12
C ALA A 142 17.42 -17.70 -5.77
N ASP A 143 16.85 -18.67 -5.06
CA ASP A 143 15.70 -19.45 -5.52
C ASP A 143 14.47 -18.57 -5.78
N THR A 144 14.17 -17.61 -4.89
CA THR A 144 13.04 -16.69 -5.09
C THR A 144 13.25 -15.80 -6.32
N LEU A 145 14.48 -15.34 -6.57
CA LEU A 145 14.80 -14.55 -7.75
C LEU A 145 14.64 -15.38 -9.03
N GLU A 146 15.16 -16.60 -9.05
CA GLU A 146 15.04 -17.51 -10.20
C GLU A 146 13.57 -17.82 -10.49
N ASN A 147 12.81 -18.20 -9.47
CA ASN A 147 11.38 -18.49 -9.61
C ASN A 147 10.60 -17.27 -10.12
N SER A 148 10.89 -16.07 -9.60
CA SER A 148 10.25 -14.84 -10.07
C SER A 148 10.57 -14.55 -11.54
N SER A 149 11.82 -14.81 -11.97
CA SER A 149 12.25 -14.62 -13.36
C SER A 149 11.55 -15.61 -14.30
N ARG A 150 11.45 -16.88 -13.88
CA ARG A 150 10.77 -17.95 -14.60
C ARG A 150 9.27 -17.67 -14.73
N GLU A 151 8.62 -17.21 -13.66
CA GLU A 151 7.23 -16.80 -13.71
C GLU A 151 6.98 -15.66 -14.71
N ARG A 152 7.82 -14.61 -14.67
CA ARG A 152 7.71 -13.47 -15.60
C ARG A 152 7.88 -13.93 -17.04
N TYR A 153 8.86 -14.81 -17.28
CA TYR A 153 9.09 -15.41 -18.59
C TYR A 153 7.86 -16.20 -19.08
N LEU A 154 7.33 -17.12 -18.27
CA LEU A 154 6.18 -17.93 -18.64
C LEU A 154 4.92 -17.10 -18.89
N LYS A 155 4.66 -16.09 -18.04
CA LYS A 155 3.57 -15.12 -18.25
C LYS A 155 3.72 -14.39 -19.57
N ARG A 156 4.95 -13.96 -19.91
CA ARG A 156 5.23 -13.29 -21.19
C ARG A 156 5.08 -14.24 -22.37
N LYS A 157 5.61 -15.46 -22.29
CA LYS A 157 5.50 -16.50 -23.31
C LYS A 157 4.04 -16.82 -23.63
N LYS A 158 3.22 -17.10 -22.60
CA LYS A 158 1.78 -17.34 -22.76
C LYS A 158 1.04 -16.15 -23.38
N LYS A 159 1.46 -14.92 -23.08
CA LYS A 159 0.88 -13.70 -23.68
C LYS A 159 1.27 -13.56 -25.16
N MET A 160 2.47 -13.96 -25.54
CA MET A 160 2.90 -13.96 -26.95
C MET A 160 2.16 -15.03 -27.74
N GLU A 161 2.07 -16.26 -27.21
CA GLU A 161 1.37 -17.38 -27.85
C GLU A 161 -0.13 -17.12 -28.02
N SER A 162 -0.78 -16.57 -26.98
CA SER A 162 -2.22 -16.25 -27.06
C SER A 162 -2.54 -15.11 -28.03
N LYS A 163 -1.57 -14.24 -28.35
CA LYS A 163 -1.68 -13.20 -29.39
C LYS A 163 -1.31 -13.72 -30.78
N ALA A 164 -0.41 -14.69 -30.87
CA ALA A 164 -0.07 -15.34 -32.13
C ALA A 164 -1.30 -16.04 -32.73
N GLY A 165 -2.09 -16.74 -31.92
CA GLY A 165 -3.30 -17.47 -32.35
C GLY A 165 -4.57 -16.64 -32.54
N LYS A 166 -4.59 -15.36 -32.16
CA LYS A 166 -5.72 -14.45 -32.42
C LYS A 166 -5.35 -13.54 -33.59
N SER A 167 -5.86 -13.86 -34.78
CA SER A 167 -5.82 -12.95 -35.93
C SER A 167 -6.63 -11.69 -35.59
N THR A 168 -5.96 -10.55 -35.54
CA THR A 168 -6.59 -9.23 -35.52
C THR A 168 -6.95 -8.84 -36.96
N VAL A 169 -8.05 -8.10 -37.12
CA VAL A 169 -8.74 -7.70 -38.38
C VAL A 169 -7.83 -7.13 -39.51
N LEU A 170 -6.58 -6.78 -39.20
CA LEU A 170 -5.54 -6.40 -40.17
C LEU A 170 -4.69 -7.62 -40.56
N ASP A 171 -5.31 -8.58 -41.25
CA ASP A 171 -4.71 -9.86 -41.67
C ASP A 171 -3.62 -9.71 -42.77
N GLN A 172 -3.16 -8.49 -43.04
CA GLN A 172 -2.14 -8.17 -44.05
C GLN A 172 -0.74 -7.94 -43.45
N ALA A 173 -0.40 -8.63 -42.36
CA ALA A 173 0.93 -8.56 -41.79
C ALA A 173 1.90 -9.47 -42.56
N ILE A 174 2.85 -8.87 -43.30
CA ILE A 174 3.89 -9.59 -44.07
C ILE A 174 4.84 -10.39 -43.14
N ASN A 175 5.03 -9.92 -41.90
CA ASN A 175 5.86 -10.59 -40.90
C ASN A 175 5.39 -10.29 -39.46
N GLU A 176 5.95 -11.01 -38.48
CA GLU A 176 5.56 -10.88 -37.06
C GLU A 176 5.86 -9.50 -36.47
N LYS A 177 6.91 -8.81 -36.96
CA LYS A 177 7.24 -7.45 -36.51
C LYS A 177 6.19 -6.44 -36.99
N ASN A 178 5.72 -6.58 -38.24
CA ASN A 178 4.64 -5.77 -38.81
C ASN A 178 3.34 -6.02 -38.07
N LYS A 179 3.05 -7.27 -37.68
CA LYS A 179 1.90 -7.59 -36.82
C LYS A 179 1.97 -6.85 -35.48
N GLN A 180 3.11 -6.89 -34.80
CA GLN A 180 3.31 -6.16 -33.53
C GLN A 180 3.21 -4.64 -33.69
N PHE A 181 3.66 -4.10 -34.82
CA PHE A 181 3.54 -2.68 -35.14
C PHE A 181 2.08 -2.27 -35.38
N ASN A 182 1.34 -3.04 -36.18
CA ASN A 182 -0.07 -2.80 -36.45
C ASN A 182 -0.93 -2.90 -35.18
N ASP A 183 -0.64 -3.88 -34.32
CA ASP A 183 -1.26 -3.99 -32.99
C ASP A 183 -0.98 -2.76 -32.13
N LYS A 184 0.24 -2.21 -32.18
CA LYS A 184 0.59 -0.98 -31.46
C LYS A 184 -0.17 0.22 -32.01
N LEU A 185 -0.28 0.36 -33.34
CA LEU A 185 -1.08 1.42 -33.97
C LEU A 185 -2.56 1.31 -33.57
N ALA A 186 -3.15 0.12 -33.69
CA ALA A 186 -4.54 -0.11 -33.28
C ALA A 186 -4.77 0.23 -31.80
N SER A 187 -3.80 -0.03 -30.92
CA SER A 187 -3.91 0.35 -29.51
C SER A 187 -3.86 1.86 -29.28
N GLN A 188 -3.14 2.62 -30.12
CA GLN A 188 -3.07 4.08 -30.03
C GLN A 188 -4.35 4.72 -30.56
N PHE A 189 -4.86 4.26 -31.72
CA PHE A 189 -6.12 4.76 -32.26
C PHE A 189 -7.29 4.54 -31.31
N LYS A 190 -7.40 3.35 -30.70
CA LYS A 190 -8.42 3.09 -29.67
C LYS A 190 -8.35 4.04 -28.48
N LYS A 191 -7.15 4.48 -28.08
CA LYS A 191 -6.97 5.45 -26.98
C LYS A 191 -7.31 6.88 -27.37
N LEU A 192 -7.31 7.21 -28.65
CA LEU A 192 -7.73 8.52 -29.18
C LEU A 192 -9.25 8.62 -29.33
N ASP A 193 -9.91 7.49 -29.61
CA ASP A 193 -11.36 7.41 -29.77
C ASP A 193 -12.13 7.25 -28.44
N SER A 194 -11.45 7.13 -27.30
CA SER A 194 -12.05 7.00 -25.95
C SER A 194 -11.62 8.13 -25.02
#